data_AF-A0AAU2PVP5-F1
#
_entry.id   AF-A0AAU2PVP5-F1
#
_cell.length_a   1.000
_cell.length_b   1.000
_cell.length_c   1.000
_cell.angle_alpha   90.00
_cell.angle_beta   90.00
_cell.angle_gamma   90.00
#
_symmetry.space_group_name_H-M   'P 1'
#
loop_
_entity.id
_entity.type
_entity.pdbx_description
1 polymer ?
#
loop_
_entity_poly.entity_id
_entity_poly.type
_entity_poly.pdbx_seq_one_letter_code
_entity_poly.pdbx_strand_id
1 'polypeptide(L)'
;MTANGFLRSADGWRPWVLGMVATALLVSTPPYAAAAGVGPAAGNLPGVTSQAAGGAARCPEHTWADGHGWCPPPGCDAEPPGCEGPGVPLGDVTMIKEDATTGDPLAGAVFQLWEETNGIPGLQPTGSDPDTSIGDTCTTAADGTCTRTLPTGVYYWQETQAPPGYDLPLNPVFGPLVLTEENIAEGVTATAENTVTPVTAGGVA
;
A
#
# COMPACT_ATOMS: atom_id res chain seq x y z
N MET A 1 -3.75 -13.97 52.09
CA MET A 1 -4.10 -12.94 53.08
C MET A 1 -3.78 -11.58 52.46
N THR A 2 -4.79 -10.71 52.49
CA THR A 2 -4.89 -9.26 52.19
C THR A 2 -3.59 -8.49 52.50
N ALA A 3 -3.18 -7.41 51.82
CA ALA A 3 -3.96 -6.26 51.37
C ALA A 3 -3.19 -5.41 50.33
N ASN A 4 -3.94 -4.85 49.37
CA ASN A 4 -3.55 -3.69 48.58
C ASN A 4 -3.65 -2.42 49.45
N GLY A 5 -2.62 -1.57 49.45
CA GLY A 5 -2.57 -0.34 50.25
C GLY A 5 -2.26 0.89 49.39
N PHE A 6 -3.26 1.76 49.25
CA PHE A 6 -3.15 3.10 48.64
C PHE A 6 -2.78 4.17 49.69
N LEU A 7 -2.25 5.32 49.24
CA LEU A 7 -2.08 6.54 50.06
C LEU A 7 -2.81 7.76 49.44
N ARG A 8 -3.21 8.67 50.33
CA ARG A 8 -4.31 9.65 50.21
C ARG A 8 -3.86 11.06 49.77
N SER A 9 -4.74 11.79 49.11
CA SER A 9 -4.70 13.27 49.02
C SER A 9 -5.98 13.89 49.61
N ALA A 10 -5.90 15.16 50.02
CA ALA A 10 -6.79 15.83 50.97
C ALA A 10 -8.18 16.27 50.44
N ASP A 11 -8.49 16.01 49.17
CA ASP A 11 -9.83 16.16 48.60
C ASP A 11 -10.36 14.76 48.25
N GLY A 12 -11.54 14.43 48.77
CA GLY A 12 -12.05 13.06 48.88
C GLY A 12 -12.01 12.20 47.61
N TRP A 13 -12.02 10.89 47.82
CA TRP A 13 -11.92 9.88 46.78
C TRP A 13 -13.22 9.80 45.96
N ARG A 14 -13.15 10.13 44.68
CA ARG A 14 -14.22 9.91 43.70
C ARG A 14 -13.72 8.97 42.60
N PRO A 15 -14.31 7.77 42.44
CA PRO A 15 -14.14 7.00 41.22
C PRO A 15 -14.87 7.71 40.07
N TRP A 16 -14.17 7.98 38.98
CA TRP A 16 -14.80 8.38 37.71
C TRP A 16 -15.29 7.09 37.03
N VAL A 17 -16.52 6.68 37.33
CA VAL A 17 -17.27 5.76 36.49
C VAL A 17 -18.56 6.48 36.13
N LEU A 18 -18.55 7.21 35.02
CA LEU A 18 -19.80 7.51 34.34
C LEU A 18 -20.27 6.20 33.71
N GLY A 19 -21.34 5.65 34.28
CA GLY A 19 -22.14 4.64 33.63
C GLY A 19 -22.76 5.23 32.36
N MET A 20 -22.61 4.54 31.24
CA MET A 20 -23.56 4.64 30.14
C MET A 20 -24.27 3.30 30.00
N VAL A 21 -25.58 3.42 30.03
CA VAL A 21 -26.60 2.38 29.92
C VAL A 21 -26.51 1.76 28.53
N ALA A 22 -26.38 0.44 28.46
CA ALA A 22 -26.55 -0.32 27.25
C ALA A 22 -28.03 -0.34 26.86
N THR A 23 -28.44 0.56 25.97
CA THR A 23 -29.72 0.46 25.27
C THR A 23 -29.49 -0.34 23.99
N ALA A 24 -29.85 -1.63 24.03
CA ALA A 24 -29.91 -2.46 22.84
C ALA A 24 -31.08 -2.01 21.94
N LEU A 25 -30.78 -1.32 20.83
CA LEU A 25 -31.72 -1.17 19.73
C LEU A 25 -31.56 -2.36 18.78
N LEU A 26 -32.55 -3.27 18.83
CA LEU A 26 -32.79 -4.27 17.79
C LEU A 26 -33.18 -3.57 16.48
N VAL A 27 -32.22 -3.40 15.58
CA VAL A 27 -32.54 -3.09 14.17
C VAL A 27 -32.88 -4.42 13.49
N SER A 28 -34.18 -4.64 13.33
CA SER A 28 -34.77 -5.65 12.46
C SER A 28 -34.20 -5.52 11.04
N THR A 29 -33.28 -6.39 10.64
CA THR A 29 -32.94 -6.59 9.23
C THR A 29 -34.07 -7.34 8.53
N PRO A 30 -34.68 -6.81 7.46
CA PRO A 30 -35.62 -7.59 6.65
C PRO A 30 -34.89 -8.75 5.94
N PRO A 31 -35.57 -9.89 5.73
CA PRO A 31 -34.99 -11.06 5.08
C PRO A 31 -34.66 -10.75 3.61
N TYR A 32 -33.44 -11.09 3.19
CA TYR A 32 -33.09 -11.22 1.77
C TYR A 32 -33.99 -12.27 1.13
N ALA A 33 -35.04 -11.81 0.46
CA ALA A 33 -35.84 -12.61 -0.44
C ALA A 33 -35.08 -12.78 -1.75
N ALA A 34 -34.78 -14.04 -2.07
CA ALA A 34 -34.41 -14.47 -3.40
C ALA A 34 -35.48 -14.04 -4.41
N ALA A 35 -35.07 -13.33 -5.46
CA ALA A 35 -35.86 -13.13 -6.66
C ALA A 35 -35.10 -13.73 -7.85
N ALA A 36 -35.31 -15.02 -8.06
CA ALA A 36 -35.19 -15.60 -9.39
C ALA A 36 -36.39 -15.10 -10.21
N GLY A 37 -36.11 -14.34 -11.27
CA GLY A 37 -37.09 -13.90 -12.25
C GLY A 37 -36.53 -14.07 -13.66
N VAL A 38 -36.93 -15.14 -14.32
CA VAL A 38 -36.68 -15.43 -15.73
C VAL A 38 -37.84 -14.88 -16.56
N GLY A 39 -37.51 -14.13 -17.62
CA GLY A 39 -38.28 -14.00 -18.86
C GLY A 39 -38.91 -12.60 -19.14
N PRO A 40 -39.36 -12.33 -20.37
CA PRO A 40 -38.75 -12.60 -21.67
C PRO A 40 -38.64 -11.34 -22.58
N ALA A 41 -37.84 -11.45 -23.64
CA ALA A 41 -37.98 -10.74 -24.93
C ALA A 41 -38.31 -9.23 -24.92
N ALA A 42 -37.27 -8.39 -24.91
CA ALA A 42 -37.32 -7.09 -25.58
C ALA A 42 -36.93 -7.29 -27.06
N GLY A 43 -37.95 -7.33 -27.91
CA GLY A 43 -37.80 -7.42 -29.35
C GLY A 43 -37.17 -6.16 -29.95
N ASN A 44 -36.44 -6.40 -31.04
CA ASN A 44 -36.13 -5.49 -32.15
C ASN A 44 -36.89 -4.14 -32.13
N LEU A 45 -36.16 -3.08 -31.82
CA LEU A 45 -36.47 -1.74 -32.31
C LEU A 45 -35.63 -1.50 -33.57
N PRO A 46 -36.24 -1.19 -34.72
CA PRO A 46 -35.50 -0.86 -35.93
C PRO A 46 -34.95 0.57 -35.78
N GLY A 47 -33.63 0.75 -35.83
CA GLY A 47 -33.03 2.08 -35.88
C GLY A 47 -31.68 2.29 -35.17
N VAL A 48 -31.08 1.27 -34.55
CA VAL A 48 -29.70 1.38 -34.01
C VAL A 48 -28.78 0.37 -34.68
N THR A 49 -28.22 0.74 -35.83
CA THR A 49 -26.95 0.16 -36.25
C THR A 49 -25.86 0.83 -35.43
N SER A 50 -25.16 0.09 -34.56
CA SER A 50 -23.72 0.31 -34.29
C SER A 50 -23.17 -0.79 -33.39
N GLN A 51 -22.28 -1.57 -34.01
CA GLN A 51 -21.25 -2.45 -33.48
C GLN A 51 -20.82 -2.22 -32.02
N ALA A 52 -20.90 -3.29 -31.21
CA ALA A 52 -20.04 -3.50 -30.04
C ALA A 52 -19.62 -4.98 -30.01
N ALA A 53 -18.85 -5.37 -31.03
CA ALA A 53 -18.10 -6.61 -31.06
C ALA A 53 -16.61 -6.25 -31.08
N GLY A 54 -15.83 -6.85 -30.17
CA GLY A 54 -14.36 -6.98 -30.23
C GLY A 54 -13.58 -5.76 -30.71
N GLY A 55 -13.26 -4.85 -29.80
CA GLY A 55 -12.33 -3.76 -30.06
C GLY A 55 -10.87 -4.24 -30.07
N ALA A 56 -10.43 -4.86 -31.17
CA ALA A 56 -9.01 -4.86 -31.50
C ALA A 56 -8.58 -3.41 -31.73
N ALA A 57 -7.58 -2.94 -30.99
CA ALA A 57 -7.01 -1.61 -31.18
C ALA A 57 -6.53 -1.47 -32.63
N ARG A 58 -7.04 -0.45 -33.33
CA ARG A 58 -6.61 -0.08 -34.68
C ARG A 58 -5.54 0.99 -34.55
N CYS A 59 -4.32 0.71 -35.03
CA CYS A 59 -3.27 1.72 -35.16
C CYS A 59 -3.58 2.58 -36.40
N PRO A 60 -3.79 3.90 -36.28
CA PRO A 60 -4.19 4.75 -37.41
C PRO A 60 -3.07 5.01 -38.43
N GLU A 61 -1.81 4.73 -38.09
CA GLU A 61 -0.66 5.11 -38.92
C GLU A 61 -0.11 4.00 -39.84
N HIS A 62 -0.69 2.80 -39.80
CA HIS A 62 -0.37 1.71 -40.73
C HIS A 62 -1.63 1.21 -41.44
N THR A 63 -2.02 1.88 -42.53
CA THR A 63 -2.87 1.26 -43.54
C THR A 63 -2.02 0.32 -44.40
N TRP A 64 -1.96 -0.96 -44.04
CA TRP A 64 -1.51 -2.00 -44.99
C TRP A 64 -2.67 -2.56 -45.80
N ALA A 65 -2.35 -2.95 -47.03
CA ALA A 65 -3.24 -2.95 -48.21
C ALA A 65 -4.23 -4.12 -48.32
N ASP A 66 -4.42 -4.92 -47.27
CA ASP A 66 -5.11 -6.21 -47.37
C ASP A 66 -6.22 -6.43 -46.35
N GLY A 67 -6.57 -5.41 -45.55
CA GLY A 67 -7.90 -5.30 -44.92
C GLY A 67 -8.24 -6.35 -43.84
N HIS A 68 -7.31 -7.16 -43.37
CA HIS A 68 -7.53 -8.14 -42.30
C HIS A 68 -6.32 -8.25 -41.37
N GLY A 69 -6.20 -7.35 -40.40
CA GLY A 69 -5.14 -7.39 -39.37
C GLY A 69 -5.59 -8.14 -38.11
N TRP A 70 -5.12 -9.38 -37.94
CA TRP A 70 -5.06 -10.07 -36.66
C TRP A 70 -3.59 -10.13 -36.23
N CYS A 71 -3.29 -9.73 -35.00
CA CYS A 71 -1.96 -9.91 -34.40
C CYS A 71 -1.93 -11.26 -33.66
N PRO A 72 -1.06 -12.23 -34.04
CA PRO A 72 -0.94 -13.47 -33.28
C PRO A 72 0.06 -13.31 -32.12
N PRO A 73 -0.24 -13.82 -30.90
CA PRO A 73 0.76 -13.99 -29.85
C PRO A 73 1.68 -15.18 -30.17
N PRO A 74 2.94 -15.29 -29.66
CA PRO A 74 3.59 -14.52 -28.59
C PRO A 74 4.94 -13.87 -29.02
N GLY A 75 5.21 -12.63 -28.62
CA GLY A 75 6.53 -12.02 -28.84
C GLY A 75 6.51 -10.51 -28.66
N CYS A 76 6.55 -10.06 -27.40
CA CYS A 76 6.56 -8.63 -27.04
C CYS A 76 7.84 -8.23 -26.30
N ASP A 77 9.01 -8.67 -26.77
CA ASP A 77 10.32 -8.32 -26.19
C ASP A 77 11.18 -7.43 -27.11
N ALA A 78 10.58 -6.74 -28.08
CA ALA A 78 11.30 -5.74 -28.87
C ALA A 78 10.40 -4.55 -29.21
N GLU A 79 10.80 -3.39 -28.69
CA GLU A 79 10.23 -2.07 -28.98
C GLU A 79 10.11 -1.83 -30.49
N PRO A 80 8.98 -1.24 -30.93
CA PRO A 80 8.95 0.21 -31.08
C PRO A 80 7.86 0.90 -30.22
N PRO A 81 8.04 2.18 -29.85
CA PRO A 81 7.04 2.94 -29.11
C PRO A 81 5.82 3.18 -30.01
N GLY A 82 4.67 2.63 -29.61
CA GLY A 82 3.43 2.72 -30.40
C GLY A 82 2.43 1.57 -30.22
N CYS A 83 2.79 0.52 -29.46
CA CYS A 83 1.88 -0.56 -29.08
C CYS A 83 1.47 -0.52 -27.60
N GLU A 84 1.32 0.67 -27.04
CA GLU A 84 0.82 0.83 -25.68
C GLU A 84 -0.71 0.91 -25.73
N GLY A 85 -1.39 -0.11 -25.20
CA GLY A 85 -2.70 0.15 -24.59
C GLY A 85 -2.55 1.22 -23.50
N PRO A 86 -3.64 1.74 -22.91
CA PRO A 86 -3.47 2.63 -21.76
C PRO A 86 -2.67 1.88 -20.70
N GLY A 87 -1.40 2.25 -20.50
CA GLY A 87 -0.54 1.66 -19.48
C GLY A 87 -1.24 1.79 -18.14
N VAL A 88 -1.04 0.82 -17.25
CA VAL A 88 -1.50 0.96 -15.86
C VAL A 88 -0.85 2.23 -15.29
N PRO A 89 -1.63 3.20 -14.78
CA PRO A 89 -1.07 4.36 -14.13
C PRO A 89 -0.14 3.92 -13.01
N LEU A 90 1.03 4.55 -12.91
CA LEU A 90 2.02 4.28 -11.88
C LEU A 90 2.28 5.55 -11.08
N GLY A 91 2.61 5.37 -9.80
CA GLY A 91 2.97 6.45 -8.89
C GLY A 91 4.14 6.08 -8.01
N ASP A 92 4.75 7.09 -7.41
CA ASP A 92 5.93 6.92 -6.60
C ASP A 92 5.57 6.53 -5.16
N VAL A 93 6.26 5.51 -4.65
CA VAL A 93 6.25 5.09 -3.26
C VAL A 93 7.65 5.40 -2.72
N THR A 94 7.74 6.43 -1.89
CA THR A 94 9.01 7.00 -1.41
C THR A 94 9.23 6.73 0.07
N MET A 95 10.46 6.41 0.43
CA MET A 95 10.96 6.36 1.80
C MET A 95 11.96 7.49 2.01
N ILE A 96 11.78 8.26 3.07
CA ILE A 96 12.72 9.27 3.57
C ILE A 96 13.33 8.76 4.86
N LYS A 97 14.66 8.80 4.95
CA LYS A 97 15.42 8.38 6.11
C LYS A 97 16.11 9.58 6.74
N GLU A 98 15.87 9.77 8.03
CA GLU A 98 16.45 10.87 8.79
C GLU A 98 16.95 10.45 10.18
N ASP A 99 17.76 11.30 10.77
CA ASP A 99 18.23 11.21 12.16
C ASP A 99 17.14 11.70 13.12
N ALA A 100 16.81 10.88 14.11
CA ALA A 100 15.69 11.14 15.04
C ALA A 100 15.88 12.39 15.93
N THR A 101 17.10 12.94 16.03
CA THR A 101 17.39 14.09 16.88
C THR A 101 17.54 15.38 16.07
N THR A 102 18.19 15.31 14.92
CA THR A 102 18.56 16.47 14.09
C THR A 102 17.62 16.69 12.91
N GLY A 103 16.95 15.64 12.44
CA GLY A 103 16.19 15.66 11.18
C GLY A 103 17.08 15.67 9.93
N ASP A 104 18.40 15.44 10.08
CA ASP A 104 19.32 15.39 8.94
C ASP A 104 19.08 14.10 8.13
N PRO A 105 19.16 14.15 6.78
CA PRO A 105 18.97 12.98 5.94
C PRO A 105 20.08 11.94 6.11
N LEU A 106 19.72 10.66 6.07
CA LEU A 106 20.66 9.55 6.27
C LEU A 106 20.74 8.62 5.04
N ALA A 107 21.95 8.53 4.49
CA ALA A 107 22.28 7.61 3.41
C ALA A 107 22.64 6.20 3.94
N GLY A 108 22.39 5.19 3.12
CA GLY A 108 22.84 3.82 3.38
C GLY A 108 21.92 2.96 4.26
N ALA A 109 20.70 3.43 4.60
CA ALA A 109 19.68 2.53 5.13
C ALA A 109 19.18 1.60 4.02
N VAL A 110 18.87 0.34 4.34
CA VAL A 110 18.39 -0.66 3.37
C VAL A 110 16.97 -1.08 3.71
N PHE A 111 16.08 -0.94 2.74
CA PHE A 111 14.66 -1.25 2.86
C PHE A 111 14.23 -2.34 1.88
N GLN A 112 13.34 -3.21 2.33
CA GLN A 112 12.54 -4.09 1.47
C GLN A 112 11.13 -3.49 1.33
N LEU A 113 10.63 -3.42 0.09
CA LEU A 113 9.25 -3.03 -0.18
C LEU A 113 8.36 -4.28 -0.23
N TRP A 114 7.16 -4.17 0.30
CA TRP A 114 6.15 -5.22 0.34
C TRP A 114 4.82 -4.67 -0.14
N GLU A 115 4.06 -5.51 -0.84
CA GLU A 115 2.67 -5.29 -1.21
C GLU A 115 1.76 -6.16 -0.34
N GLU A 116 0.72 -5.55 0.22
CA GLU A 116 -0.36 -6.25 0.90
C GLU A 116 -1.14 -7.11 -0.10
N THR A 117 -1.06 -8.42 0.06
CA THR A 117 -1.66 -9.37 -0.90
C THR A 117 -2.62 -10.38 -0.26
N ASN A 118 -2.69 -10.44 1.07
CA ASN A 118 -3.45 -11.47 1.79
C ASN A 118 -4.71 -10.91 2.50
N GLY A 119 -4.84 -9.58 2.58
CA GLY A 119 -5.99 -8.87 3.15
C GLY A 119 -5.99 -8.78 4.68
N ILE A 120 -4.88 -9.10 5.35
CA ILE A 120 -4.73 -9.03 6.80
C ILE A 120 -3.94 -7.78 7.18
N PRO A 121 -4.54 -6.82 7.92
CA PRO A 121 -3.87 -5.56 8.22
C PRO A 121 -2.49 -5.69 8.89
N GLY A 122 -1.50 -5.00 8.31
CA GLY A 122 -0.12 -4.96 8.77
C GLY A 122 0.80 -5.70 7.80
N LEU A 123 2.11 -5.68 8.03
CA LEU A 123 3.03 -6.49 7.24
C LEU A 123 3.14 -7.91 7.81
N GLN A 124 2.94 -8.93 6.99
CA GLN A 124 3.25 -10.33 7.27
C GLN A 124 4.34 -10.84 6.31
N PRO A 125 5.63 -10.62 6.62
CA PRO A 125 6.72 -10.98 5.72
C PRO A 125 7.01 -12.50 5.70
N THR A 126 6.35 -13.26 6.58
CA THR A 126 6.49 -14.71 6.72
C THR A 126 5.15 -15.32 7.15
N GLY A 127 4.96 -16.62 6.94
CA GLY A 127 3.76 -17.33 7.36
C GLY A 127 3.25 -18.28 6.28
N SER A 128 2.02 -18.77 6.45
CA SER A 128 1.35 -19.62 5.47
C SER A 128 0.78 -18.84 4.29
N ASP A 129 0.54 -17.54 4.47
CA ASP A 129 0.00 -16.63 3.46
C ASP A 129 0.64 -15.23 3.66
N PRO A 130 1.95 -15.08 3.34
CA PRO A 130 2.67 -13.84 3.57
C PRO A 130 2.33 -12.78 2.51
N ASP A 131 2.67 -11.54 2.81
CA ASP A 131 2.72 -10.45 1.83
C ASP A 131 3.80 -10.67 0.78
N THR A 132 3.65 -9.99 -0.36
CA THR A 132 4.54 -10.16 -1.50
C THR A 132 5.68 -9.14 -1.45
N SER A 133 6.93 -9.61 -1.44
CA SER A 133 8.10 -8.74 -1.54
C SER A 133 8.25 -8.20 -2.96
N ILE A 134 8.44 -6.89 -3.11
CA ILE A 134 8.56 -6.21 -4.40
C ILE A 134 10.01 -5.89 -4.71
N GLY A 135 10.52 -6.48 -5.79
CA GLY A 135 11.85 -6.20 -6.33
C GLY A 135 13.01 -6.44 -5.36
N ASP A 136 14.18 -5.92 -5.73
CA ASP A 136 15.36 -5.90 -4.86
C ASP A 136 15.24 -4.86 -3.75
N THR A 137 16.05 -5.01 -2.71
CA THR A 137 16.17 -4.02 -1.64
C THR A 137 16.56 -2.66 -2.18
N CYS A 138 16.05 -1.60 -1.57
CA CYS A 138 16.34 -0.23 -1.91
C CYS A 138 17.19 0.43 -0.81
N THR A 139 18.29 1.06 -1.21
CA THR A 139 19.21 1.74 -0.31
C THR A 139 19.02 3.25 -0.41
N THR A 140 18.95 3.95 0.72
CA THR A 140 18.78 5.40 0.73
C THR A 140 20.01 6.11 0.17
N ALA A 141 19.77 7.08 -0.71
CA ALA A 141 20.81 7.90 -1.33
C ALA A 141 21.30 9.01 -0.39
N ALA A 142 22.19 9.87 -0.88
CA ALA A 142 22.80 10.96 -0.11
C ALA A 142 21.78 11.97 0.46
N ASP A 143 20.62 12.10 -0.18
CA ASP A 143 19.50 12.94 0.27
C ASP A 143 18.55 12.21 1.25
N GLY A 144 18.91 11.00 1.67
CA GLY A 144 18.10 10.18 2.58
C GLY A 144 16.92 9.50 1.91
N THR A 145 16.78 9.56 0.58
CA THR A 145 15.60 9.04 -0.11
C THR A 145 15.83 7.71 -0.82
N CYS A 146 14.75 6.96 -0.94
CA CYS A 146 14.64 5.75 -1.76
C CYS A 146 13.22 5.70 -2.34
N THR A 147 13.08 5.55 -3.66
CA THR A 147 11.78 5.58 -4.34
C THR A 147 11.61 4.37 -5.28
N ARG A 148 10.39 3.84 -5.35
CA ARG A 148 9.92 2.86 -6.35
C ARG A 148 8.66 3.39 -7.03
N THR A 149 8.51 3.13 -8.32
CA THR A 149 7.33 3.54 -9.10
C THR A 149 6.46 2.31 -9.35
N LEU A 150 5.23 2.31 -8.85
CA LEU A 150 4.36 1.13 -8.75
C LEU A 150 2.91 1.47 -9.14
N PRO A 151 2.09 0.46 -9.52
CA PRO A 151 0.66 0.65 -9.72
C PRO A 151 -0.06 0.96 -8.41
N THR A 152 -1.37 1.21 -8.47
CA THR A 152 -2.19 1.36 -7.27
C THR A 152 -2.14 0.10 -6.40
N GLY A 153 -2.14 0.29 -5.08
CA GLY A 153 -1.97 -0.80 -4.12
C GLY A 153 -1.79 -0.30 -2.69
N VAL A 154 -1.60 -1.26 -1.79
CA VAL A 154 -1.27 -1.00 -0.39
C VAL A 154 0.11 -1.57 -0.13
N TYR A 155 1.02 -0.73 0.36
CA TYR A 155 2.43 -1.05 0.47
C TYR A 155 2.96 -0.86 1.89
N TYR A 156 4.05 -1.56 2.19
CA TYR A 156 4.83 -1.42 3.41
C TYR A 156 6.32 -1.38 3.11
N TRP A 157 7.01 -0.42 3.70
CA TRP A 157 8.47 -0.45 3.76
C TRP A 157 8.92 -1.16 5.03
N GLN A 158 9.90 -2.06 4.90
CA GLN A 158 10.58 -2.67 6.02
C GLN A 158 12.06 -2.29 6.00
N GLU A 159 12.55 -1.60 7.03
CA GLU A 159 13.98 -1.38 7.21
C GLU A 159 14.64 -2.69 7.62
N THR A 160 15.55 -3.18 6.79
CA THR A 160 16.28 -4.43 7.02
C THR A 160 17.67 -4.17 7.58
N GLN A 161 18.21 -2.98 7.32
CA GLN A 161 19.50 -2.53 7.82
C GLN A 161 19.50 -1.02 8.07
N ALA A 162 19.88 -0.62 9.27
CA ALA A 162 20.09 0.77 9.62
C ALA A 162 21.34 1.36 8.94
N PRO A 163 21.40 2.69 8.73
CA PRO A 163 22.62 3.36 8.30
C PRO A 163 23.81 3.09 9.24
N PRO A 164 25.06 3.20 8.75
CA PRO A 164 26.24 3.07 9.59
C PRO A 164 26.22 4.04 10.79
N GLY A 165 26.38 3.51 12.00
CA GLY A 165 26.39 4.31 13.24
C GLY A 165 25.01 4.55 13.87
N TYR A 166 23.97 3.93 13.32
CA TYR A 166 22.60 4.02 13.80
C TYR A 166 22.05 2.66 14.24
N ASP A 167 21.14 2.68 15.21
CA ASP A 167 20.43 1.48 15.65
C ASP A 167 19.25 1.19 14.71
N LEU A 168 19.00 -0.11 14.43
CA LEU A 168 17.78 -0.54 13.74
C LEU A 168 16.58 -0.40 14.70
N PRO A 169 15.48 0.24 14.28
CA PRO A 169 14.29 0.38 15.11
C PRO A 169 13.71 -0.98 15.54
N LEU A 170 13.12 -1.03 16.74
CA LEU A 170 12.45 -2.25 17.24
C LEU A 170 11.28 -2.68 16.33
N ASN A 171 10.58 -1.71 15.74
CA ASN A 171 9.51 -1.92 14.79
C ASN A 171 9.90 -1.26 13.46
N PRO A 172 10.65 -1.94 12.59
CA PRO A 172 11.21 -1.35 11.38
C PRO A 172 10.23 -1.39 10.20
N VAL A 173 8.92 -1.26 10.44
CA VAL A 173 7.88 -1.36 9.41
C VAL A 173 7.12 -0.04 9.32
N PHE A 174 6.99 0.47 8.10
CA PHE A 174 6.39 1.77 7.80
C PHE A 174 5.27 1.57 6.77
N GLY A 175 4.05 1.93 7.16
CA GLY A 175 2.85 1.79 6.35
C GLY A 175 1.61 1.56 7.22
N PRO A 176 0.45 1.30 6.61
CA PRO A 176 0.25 1.11 5.17
C PRO A 176 0.43 2.42 4.38
N LEU A 177 1.08 2.33 3.22
CA LEU A 177 1.08 3.37 2.19
C LEU A 177 0.04 3.01 1.14
N VAL A 178 -1.01 3.81 0.99
CA VAL A 178 -2.13 3.52 0.08
C VAL A 178 -2.01 4.39 -1.17
N LEU A 179 -1.57 3.78 -2.28
CA LEU A 179 -1.47 4.42 -3.58
C LEU A 179 -2.75 4.16 -4.37
N THR A 180 -3.50 5.20 -4.69
CA THR A 180 -4.79 5.16 -5.38
C THR A 180 -4.73 6.01 -6.65
N GLU A 181 -5.69 5.86 -7.57
CA GLU A 181 -5.74 6.70 -8.78
C GLU A 181 -5.85 8.20 -8.47
N GLU A 182 -6.35 8.57 -7.29
CA GLU A 182 -6.49 9.98 -6.88
C GLU A 182 -5.13 10.60 -6.53
N ASN A 183 -4.27 9.87 -5.82
CA ASN A 183 -2.97 10.36 -5.40
C ASN A 183 -1.80 9.84 -6.26
N ILE A 184 -2.07 9.05 -7.30
CA ILE A 184 -1.03 8.37 -8.08
C ILE A 184 -0.03 9.33 -8.72
N ALA A 185 -0.49 10.52 -9.10
CA ALA A 185 0.37 11.56 -9.67
C ALA A 185 1.26 12.26 -8.64
N GLU A 186 0.84 12.30 -7.37
CA GLU A 186 1.62 12.87 -6.26
C GLU A 186 2.54 11.83 -5.60
N GLY A 187 2.12 10.57 -5.63
CA GLY A 187 2.78 9.47 -4.92
C GLY A 187 2.43 9.44 -3.43
N VAL A 188 3.09 8.54 -2.72
CA VAL A 188 2.97 8.35 -1.27
C VAL A 188 4.36 8.26 -0.65
N THR A 189 4.50 8.83 0.55
CA THR A 189 5.79 8.93 1.24
C THR A 189 5.68 8.45 2.68
N ALA A 190 6.67 7.70 3.14
CA ALA A 190 6.90 7.39 4.55
C ALA A 190 8.24 7.96 5.02
N THR A 191 8.32 8.29 6.31
CA THR A 191 9.54 8.77 6.96
C THR A 191 9.97 7.78 8.03
N ALA A 192 11.25 7.45 8.04
CA ALA A 192 11.89 6.55 8.99
C ALA A 192 13.02 7.26 9.74
N GLU A 193 12.86 7.40 11.06
CA GLU A 193 13.82 8.00 11.97
C GLU A 193 14.69 6.92 12.63
N ASN A 194 16.03 7.11 12.69
CA ASN A 194 16.90 6.25 13.50
C ASN A 194 17.66 7.07 14.53
N THR A 195 17.96 6.43 15.64
CA THR A 195 18.78 6.99 16.72
C THR A 195 20.23 6.56 16.54
N VAL A 196 21.16 7.48 16.77
CA VAL A 196 22.60 7.20 16.76
C VAL A 196 22.93 6.14 17.82
N THR A 197 23.70 5.12 17.44
CA THR A 197 24.18 4.12 18.39
C THR A 197 25.08 4.80 19.41
N PRO A 198 24.77 4.74 20.72
CA PRO A 198 25.57 5.41 21.74
C PRO A 198 26.99 4.85 21.75
N VAL A 199 27.97 5.73 21.55
CA VAL A 199 29.37 5.37 21.75
C VAL A 199 29.55 5.01 23.22
N THR A 200 29.79 3.73 23.51
CA THR A 200 30.19 3.33 24.87
C THR A 200 31.58 3.90 25.09
N ALA A 201 31.65 5.08 25.71
CA ALA A 201 32.91 5.66 26.13
C ALA A 201 33.55 4.67 27.10
N GLY A 202 34.58 3.96 26.63
CA GLY A 202 35.35 3.05 27.46
C GLY A 202 35.81 3.79 28.71
N GLY A 203 35.32 3.33 29.86
CA GLY A 203 35.72 3.87 31.15
C GLY A 203 37.23 3.80 31.25
N VAL A 204 37.87 4.96 31.31
CA VAL A 204 39.24 5.09 31.78
C VAL A 204 39.25 4.62 33.23
N ALA A 205 39.80 3.42 33.45
CA ALA A 205 40.09 2.86 34.76
C ALA A 205 41.34 3.51 35.37
#